data_AF-A0A0U1DQ28-F1
#
_entry.id   AF-A0A0U1DQ28-F1
#
_cell.length_a   1.000
_cell.length_b   1.000
_cell.length_c   1.000
_cell.angle_alpha   90.00
_cell.angle_beta   90.00
_cell.angle_gamma   90.00
#
_symmetry.space_group_name_H-M   'P 1'
#
loop_
_entity.id
_entity.type
_entity.pdbx_description
1 polymer ?
#
loop_
_entity_poly.entity_id
_entity_poly.type
_entity_poly.pdbx_seq_one_letter_code
_entity_poly.pdbx_strand_id
1 'polypeptide(L)'
;MAGSGTTWQSTEYLMGNHTIAERMYRHDPAVMLHAPLRTLLYDGPIGTVLAVDQPSLLFASYDNPAIATVGHELDALLVILIELLGGDVPEELRSAT
;
A
#
# COMPACT_ATOMS: atom_id res chain seq x y z
N MET A 1 -18.37 -10.27 5.13
CA MET A 1 -19.75 -9.74 4.97
C MET A 1 -20.78 -10.88 5.00
N ALA A 2 -20.83 -11.67 6.07
CA ALA A 2 -21.78 -12.78 6.14
C ALA A 2 -23.22 -12.24 6.25
N GLY A 3 -24.12 -12.74 5.40
CA GLY A 3 -25.55 -12.38 5.41
C GLY A 3 -25.97 -11.23 4.48
N SER A 4 -25.05 -10.57 3.77
CA SER A 4 -25.41 -9.50 2.80
C SER A 4 -25.88 -10.03 1.43
N GLY A 5 -25.84 -11.34 1.20
CA GLY A 5 -26.05 -11.96 -0.12
C GLY A 5 -24.88 -11.77 -1.09
N THR A 6 -23.81 -11.10 -0.67
CA THR A 6 -22.62 -10.82 -1.47
C THR A 6 -21.67 -12.02 -1.48
N THR A 7 -21.16 -12.37 -2.66
CA THR A 7 -20.33 -13.57 -2.88
C THR A 7 -18.83 -13.30 -3.02
N TRP A 8 -18.41 -12.02 -3.04
CA TRP A 8 -17.00 -11.64 -3.12
C TRP A 8 -16.18 -12.30 -2.03
N GLN A 9 -15.10 -12.98 -2.44
CA GLN A 9 -14.07 -13.49 -1.55
C GLN A 9 -12.96 -12.45 -1.47
N SER A 10 -12.64 -12.00 -0.26
CA SER A 10 -11.57 -11.06 -0.02
C SER A 10 -10.86 -11.31 1.31
N THR A 11 -9.59 -10.94 1.38
CA THR A 11 -8.79 -10.98 2.60
C THR A 11 -7.92 -9.75 2.67
N GLU A 12 -8.01 -9.00 3.78
CA GLU A 12 -7.18 -7.85 4.05
C GLU A 12 -5.95 -8.26 4.87
N TYR A 13 -4.79 -7.74 4.47
CA TYR A 13 -3.53 -7.87 5.16
C TYR A 13 -3.06 -6.48 5.60
N LEU A 14 -2.52 -6.43 6.80
CA LEU A 14 -1.79 -5.28 7.33
C LEU A 14 -0.30 -5.51 7.06
N MET A 15 0.18 -5.02 5.91
CA MET A 15 1.55 -5.22 5.44
C MET A 15 2.46 -4.08 5.89
N GLY A 16 3.49 -4.36 6.68
CA GLY A 16 4.45 -3.31 7.04
C GLY A 16 5.66 -3.79 7.82
N ASN A 17 6.70 -2.96 7.78
CA ASN A 17 7.89 -3.08 8.61
C ASN A 17 7.88 -1.96 9.65
N HIS A 18 7.86 -2.31 10.94
CA HIS A 18 7.79 -1.34 12.03
C HIS A 18 9.00 -0.38 12.05
N THR A 19 10.16 -0.80 11.54
CA THR A 19 11.35 0.07 11.44
C THR A 19 11.26 1.10 10.32
N ILE A 20 10.47 0.85 9.27
CA ILE A 20 10.16 1.83 8.23
C ILE A 20 9.09 2.80 8.73
N ALA A 21 8.03 2.26 9.37
CA ALA A 21 6.97 3.05 9.96
C ALA A 21 7.48 4.05 11.02
N GLU A 22 8.46 3.65 11.83
CA GLU A 22 9.07 4.51 12.85
C GLU A 22 9.76 5.75 12.25
N ARG A 23 10.32 5.65 11.03
CA ARG A 23 10.94 6.79 10.33
C ARG A 23 9.94 7.91 10.05
N MET A 24 8.67 7.57 9.78
CA MET A 24 7.59 8.54 9.61
C MET A 24 7.02 8.98 10.97
N TYR A 25 6.80 8.02 11.87
CA TYR A 25 6.18 8.25 13.18
C TYR A 25 6.87 9.33 14.01
N ARG A 26 8.21 9.37 13.97
CA ARG A 26 9.02 10.39 14.66
C ARG A 26 8.78 11.82 14.16
N HIS A 27 8.18 11.99 12.99
CA HIS A 27 7.83 13.29 12.41
C HIS A 27 6.36 13.64 12.63
N ASP A 28 5.45 12.67 12.45
CA ASP A 28 4.02 12.84 12.72
C ASP A 28 3.40 11.50 13.16
N PRO A 29 2.88 11.36 14.38
CA PRO A 29 2.23 10.13 14.82
C PRO A 29 0.93 9.80 14.07
N ALA A 30 0.29 10.77 13.42
CA ALA A 30 -0.94 10.57 12.65
C ALA A 30 -0.73 9.65 11.43
N VAL A 31 0.52 9.42 10.98
CA VAL A 31 0.86 8.43 9.95
C VAL A 31 0.43 7.01 10.30
N MET A 32 0.21 6.70 11.59
CA MET A 32 -0.29 5.40 12.04
C MET A 32 -1.76 5.14 11.69
N LEU A 33 -2.49 6.12 11.14
CA LEU A 33 -3.80 5.86 10.50
C LEU A 33 -3.64 5.09 9.18
N HIS A 34 -2.49 5.23 8.54
CA HIS A 34 -2.16 4.70 7.21
C HIS A 34 -1.03 3.66 7.22
N ALA A 35 -0.32 3.49 8.34
CA ALA A 35 0.67 2.44 8.55
C ALA A 35 0.18 1.39 9.57
N PRO A 36 0.42 0.09 9.36
CA PRO A 36 0.98 -0.53 8.14
C PRO A 36 0.05 -0.39 6.92
N LEU A 37 0.57 -0.62 5.72
CA LEU A 37 -0.19 -0.54 4.48
C LEU A 37 -1.31 -1.59 4.46
N ARG A 38 -2.54 -1.15 4.16
CA ARG A 38 -3.67 -2.05 3.94
C ARG A 38 -3.58 -2.65 2.55
N THR A 39 -3.46 -3.96 2.47
CA THR A 39 -3.39 -4.70 1.21
C THR A 39 -4.57 -5.65 1.14
N LEU A 40 -5.44 -5.48 0.15
CA LEU A 40 -6.60 -6.35 -0.06
C LEU A 40 -6.32 -7.31 -1.22
N LEU A 41 -6.47 -8.60 -0.96
CA LEU A 41 -6.56 -9.61 -2.02
C LEU A 41 -8.02 -10.01 -2.21
N TYR A 42 -8.49 -10.03 -3.45
CA TYR A 42 -9.83 -10.49 -3.77
C TYR A 42 -9.91 -11.12 -5.16
N ASP A 43 -10.96 -11.90 -5.40
CA ASP A 43 -11.14 -12.59 -6.67
C ASP A 43 -11.80 -11.65 -7.69
N GLY A 44 -11.07 -11.27 -8.75
CA GLY A 44 -11.53 -10.37 -9.80
C GLY A 44 -11.90 -11.09 -11.10
N PRO A 45 -12.45 -10.37 -12.11
CA PRO A 45 -12.94 -11.00 -13.36
C PRO A 45 -11.86 -11.73 -14.18
N ILE A 46 -10.59 -11.36 -14.03
CA ILE A 46 -9.45 -11.89 -14.80
C ILE A 46 -8.48 -12.67 -13.88
N GLY A 47 -8.83 -12.84 -12.59
CA GLY A 47 -8.02 -13.50 -11.58
C GLY A 47 -7.90 -12.69 -10.29
N THR A 48 -6.97 -13.10 -9.42
CA THR A 48 -6.73 -12.43 -8.13
C THR A 48 -6.25 -11.00 -8.34
N VAL A 49 -6.90 -10.07 -7.65
CA VAL A 49 -6.52 -8.65 -7.61
C VAL A 49 -5.83 -8.34 -6.29
N LEU A 50 -4.68 -7.69 -6.38
CA LEU A 50 -4.02 -7.02 -5.27
C LEU A 50 -4.37 -5.53 -5.32
N ALA A 51 -5.05 -5.04 -4.29
CA ALA A 51 -5.38 -3.63 -4.15
C ALA A 51 -4.68 -3.03 -2.93
N VAL A 52 -4.12 -1.84 -3.12
CA VAL A 52 -3.38 -1.06 -2.12
C VAL A 52 -3.44 0.41 -2.52
N ASP A 53 -3.49 1.31 -1.54
CA ASP A 53 -3.30 2.74 -1.80
C ASP A 53 -1.84 2.99 -2.19
N GLN A 54 -1.58 3.79 -3.23
CA GLN A 54 -0.21 4.19 -3.59
C GLN A 54 0.44 4.92 -2.40
N PRO A 55 1.51 4.36 -1.80
CA PRO A 55 2.12 4.94 -0.61
C PRO A 55 2.57 6.40 -0.78
N SER A 56 3.24 6.76 -1.87
CA SER A 56 3.70 8.14 -2.08
C SER A 56 2.55 9.15 -2.14
N LEU A 57 1.47 8.82 -2.84
CA LEU A 57 0.28 9.66 -2.94
C LEU A 57 -0.44 9.78 -1.58
N LEU A 58 -0.59 8.66 -0.87
CA LEU A 58 -1.24 8.63 0.45
C LEU A 58 -0.46 9.47 1.47
N PHE A 59 0.85 9.24 1.56
CA PHE A 59 1.71 9.90 2.54
C PHE A 59 2.05 11.36 2.17
N ALA A 60 1.89 11.77 0.92
CA ALA A 60 2.01 13.19 0.53
C ALA A 60 0.98 14.09 1.24
N SER A 61 -0.16 13.53 1.71
CA SER A 61 -1.20 14.28 2.44
C SER A 61 -0.74 14.90 3.76
N TYR A 62 0.38 14.42 4.33
CA TYR A 62 0.96 14.96 5.57
C TYR A 62 1.82 16.22 5.37
N ASP A 63 2.04 16.64 4.11
CA ASP A 63 2.82 17.85 3.75
C ASP A 63 4.20 17.92 4.44
N ASN A 64 4.87 16.77 4.56
CA ASN A 64 6.17 16.65 5.21
C ASN A 64 7.16 15.90 4.30
N PRO A 65 8.26 16.55 3.85
CA PRO A 65 9.22 15.93 2.94
C PRO A 65 9.85 14.63 3.45
N ALA A 66 10.05 14.48 4.76
CA ALA A 66 10.60 13.26 5.34
C ALA A 66 9.60 12.10 5.26
N ILE A 67 8.31 12.37 5.40
CA ILE A 67 7.23 11.38 5.23
C ILE A 67 7.04 11.05 3.75
N ALA A 68 7.05 12.05 2.87
CA ALA A 68 6.96 11.85 1.42
C ALA A 68 8.09 10.95 0.88
N THR A 69 9.31 11.13 1.38
CA THR A 69 10.46 10.28 1.02
C THR A 69 10.21 8.80 1.34
N VAL A 70 9.65 8.51 2.52
CA VAL A 70 9.29 7.13 2.88
C VAL A 70 8.15 6.60 2.01
N GLY A 71 7.17 7.45 1.63
CA GLY A 71 6.14 7.09 0.67
C GLY A 71 6.72 6.62 -0.67
N HIS A 72 7.70 7.33 -1.23
CA HIS A 72 8.38 6.90 -2.46
C HIS A 72 9.24 5.63 -2.27
N GLU A 73 9.89 5.45 -1.11
CA GLU A 73 10.58 4.20 -0.78
C GLU A 73 9.62 3.00 -0.79
N LEU A 74 8.41 3.19 -0.24
CA LEU A 74 7.37 2.16 -0.22
C LEU A 74 6.80 1.86 -1.61
N ASP A 75 6.64 2.87 -2.49
CA ASP A 75 6.28 2.64 -3.90
C ASP A 75 7.29 1.71 -4.58
N ALA A 76 8.59 1.96 -4.41
CA ALA A 76 9.65 1.13 -4.99
C ALA A 76 9.62 -0.31 -4.45
N LEU A 77 9.37 -0.50 -3.15
CA LEU A 77 9.20 -1.84 -2.57
C LEU A 77 7.96 -2.56 -3.10
N LEU A 78 6.88 -1.81 -3.36
CA LEU A 78 5.66 -2.35 -3.94
C LEU A 78 5.87 -2.80 -5.39
N VAL A 79 6.62 -2.05 -6.19
CA VAL A 79 7.05 -2.47 -7.54
C VAL A 79 7.75 -3.83 -7.48
N ILE A 80 8.75 -3.97 -6.62
CA ILE A 80 9.50 -5.22 -6.45
C ILE A 80 8.58 -6.36 -6.03
N LEU A 81 7.66 -6.12 -5.09
CA LEU A 81 6.71 -7.12 -4.64
C LEU A 81 5.81 -7.59 -5.79
N ILE A 82 5.25 -6.66 -6.57
CA ILE A 82 4.37 -6.98 -7.70
C ILE A 82 5.13 -7.82 -8.75
N GLU A 83 6.36 -7.45 -9.08
CA GLU A 83 7.20 -8.21 -10.01
C GLU A 83 7.49 -9.63 -9.49
N LEU A 84 7.81 -9.78 -8.20
CA LEU A 84 8.07 -11.09 -7.58
C LEU A 84 6.82 -11.98 -7.56
N LEU A 85 5.62 -11.39 -7.48
CA LEU A 85 4.35 -12.09 -7.59
C LEU A 85 3.96 -12.42 -9.04
N GLY A 86 4.72 -11.94 -10.03
CA GLY A 86 4.43 -12.11 -11.45
C GLY A 86 3.28 -11.23 -11.95
N GLY A 87 2.97 -10.14 -11.24
CA GLY A 87 1.95 -9.18 -11.64
C GLY A 87 2.49 -8.08 -12.55
N ASP A 88 1.57 -7.38 -13.21
CA ASP A 88 1.89 -6.19 -14.00
C ASP A 88 2.02 -4.97 -13.09
N VAL A 89 3.17 -4.30 -13.13
CA VAL A 89 3.41 -3.08 -12.34
C VAL A 89 2.63 -1.90 -12.98
N PRO A 90 1.75 -1.21 -12.23
CA PRO A 90 1.06 -0.01 -12.69
C PRO A 90 2.01 1.13 -13.04
N GLU A 91 1.64 1.99 -14.00
CA GLU A 91 2.47 3.13 -14.42
C GLU A 91 2.64 4.17 -13.30
N GLU A 92 1.62 4.32 -12.46
CA GLU A 92 1.59 5.22 -11.31
C GLU A 92 2.73 4.95 -10.31
N LEU A 93 3.17 3.69 -10.19
CA LEU A 93 4.31 3.30 -9.36
C LEU A 93 5.67 3.47 -10.07
N ARG A 94 5.67 3.57 -11.41
CA ARG A 94 6.91 3.75 -12.20
C ARG A 94 7.30 5.22 -12.34
N SER A 95 6.35 6.15 -12.23
CA SER A 95 6.58 7.60 -12.41
C SER A 95 7.18 8.32 -11.20
N ALA A 96 7.56 7.60 -10.13
CA ALA A 96 8.02 8.18 -8.86
C ALA A 96 9.55 8.43 -8.76
N THR A 97 10.27 8.54 -9.88
CA THR A 97 11.71 8.91 -9.90
C THR A 97 11.87 10.40 -10.15
#